data_AF-A0A8T7LKR5-F1
#
_entry.id   AF-A0A8T7LKR5-F1
#
_cell.length_a   1.000
_cell.length_b   1.000
_cell.length_c   1.000
_cell.angle_alpha   90.00
_cell.angle_beta   90.00
_cell.angle_gamma   90.00
#
_symmetry.space_group_name_H-M   'P 1'
#
loop_
_entity.id
_entity.type
_entity.pdbx_description
1 polymer ?
#
loop_
_entity_poly.entity_id
_entity_poly.type
_entity_poly.pdbx_seq_one_letter_code
_entity_poly.pdbx_strand_id
1 'polypeptide(L)'
;MMILLLYAFFLFLFLLGLLWILVPACFGLPSIPTKPNRIRKALELVNLQPEEVLFDLGAGDGRVLLIAAKEFGSRAVGIEVGPVQCALIWLRVVASGFGARIKIRWGNYLKSSLNEADVVFIYATSRELVKLAPHLQKQMRAGTRLVSIAADFPVWEPSVFDEESLIFVYEMPPREGSLTTYLLKKAD
;
A
#
# COMPACT_ATOMS: atom_id res chain seq x y z
N MET A 1 39.03 31.75 -19.93
CA MET A 1 38.77 30.92 -18.74
C MET A 1 37.40 31.24 -18.10
N MET A 2 37.12 32.49 -17.73
CA MET A 2 35.84 32.89 -17.10
C MET A 2 34.58 32.59 -17.94
N ILE A 3 34.62 32.85 -19.26
CA ILE A 3 33.50 32.58 -20.16
C ILE A 3 33.19 31.07 -20.26
N LEU A 4 34.22 30.22 -20.26
CA LEU A 4 34.06 28.76 -20.32
C LEU A 4 33.40 28.21 -19.05
N LEU A 5 33.76 28.77 -17.88
CA LEU A 5 33.15 28.43 -16.60
C LEU A 5 31.67 28.84 -16.55
N LEU A 6 31.32 29.99 -17.14
CA LEU A 6 29.93 30.46 -17.23
C LEU A 6 29.08 29.50 -18.06
N TYR A 7 29.56 29.07 -19.24
CA TYR A 7 28.86 28.07 -20.05
C TYR A 7 28.73 26.72 -19.35
N ALA A 8 29.78 26.26 -18.66
CA ALA A 8 29.72 25.02 -17.89
C ALA A 8 28.69 25.11 -16.75
N PHE A 9 28.58 26.25 -16.08
CA PHE A 9 27.58 26.49 -15.04
C PHE A 9 26.15 26.45 -15.60
N PHE A 10 25.88 27.14 -16.70
CA PHE A 10 24.56 27.11 -17.33
C PHE A 10 24.21 25.74 -17.90
N LEU A 11 25.18 25.02 -18.49
CA LEU A 11 24.98 23.64 -18.93
C LEU A 11 24.66 22.72 -17.75
N PHE A 12 25.35 22.87 -16.62
CA PHE A 12 25.07 22.12 -15.41
C PHE A 12 23.64 22.39 -14.89
N LEU A 13 23.22 23.66 -14.81
CA LEU A 13 21.85 24.02 -14.42
C LEU A 13 20.81 23.47 -15.40
N PHE A 14 21.09 23.52 -16.70
CA PHE A 14 20.23 22.96 -17.74
C PHE A 14 20.09 21.45 -17.59
N LEU A 15 21.19 20.71 -17.39
CA LEU A 15 21.17 19.27 -17.13
C LEU A 15 20.44 18.93 -15.82
N LEU A 16 20.60 19.75 -14.78
CA LEU A 16 19.88 19.58 -13.51
C LEU A 16 18.37 19.76 -13.69
N GLY A 17 17.95 20.76 -14.48
CA GLY A 17 16.55 20.98 -14.84
C GLY A 17 15.99 19.87 -15.74
N LEU A 18 16.78 19.39 -16.71
CA LEU A 18 16.41 18.26 -17.56
C LEU A 18 16.22 16.99 -16.72
N LEU A 19 17.10 16.76 -15.75
CA LEU A 19 16.99 15.65 -14.81
C LEU A 19 15.71 15.76 -13.96
N TRP A 20 15.36 16.96 -13.50
CA TRP A 20 14.12 17.21 -12.75
C TRP A 20 12.85 16.89 -13.55
N ILE A 21 12.91 16.99 -14.88
CA ILE A 21 11.78 16.66 -15.78
C ILE A 21 11.80 15.17 -16.15
N LEU A 22 12.96 14.63 -16.51
CA LEU A 22 13.10 13.27 -17.00
C LEU A 22 12.92 12.22 -15.90
N VAL A 23 13.34 12.50 -14.66
CA VAL A 23 13.21 11.56 -13.54
C VAL A 23 11.72 11.27 -13.24
N PRO A 24 10.82 12.24 -13.00
CA PRO A 24 9.40 11.95 -12.83
C PRO A 24 8.76 11.30 -14.06
N ALA A 25 9.20 11.64 -15.27
CA ALA A 25 8.71 11.03 -16.50
C ALA A 25 9.08 9.54 -16.61
N CYS A 26 10.27 9.15 -16.18
CA CYS A 26 10.73 7.77 -16.21
C CYS A 26 10.27 6.95 -14.99
N PHE A 27 10.09 7.57 -13.83
CA PHE A 27 9.87 6.87 -12.55
C PHE A 27 8.48 7.08 -11.93
N GLY A 28 7.63 7.91 -12.54
CA GLY A 28 6.29 8.24 -12.06
C GLY A 28 6.30 9.34 -10.99
N LEU A 29 5.12 9.89 -10.71
CA LEU A 29 4.94 10.85 -9.63
C LEU A 29 5.10 10.17 -8.26
N PRO A 30 5.54 10.90 -7.23
CA PRO A 30 5.60 10.37 -5.87
C PRO A 30 4.22 9.89 -5.43
N SER A 31 4.14 8.69 -4.86
CA SER A 31 2.90 8.20 -4.26
C SER A 31 2.52 9.09 -3.08
N ILE A 32 1.22 9.36 -2.91
CA ILE A 32 0.71 10.03 -1.71
C ILE A 32 0.73 9.00 -0.59
N PRO A 33 1.59 9.13 0.43
CA PRO A 33 1.77 8.04 1.36
C PRO A 33 0.78 8.14 2.52
N THR A 34 0.30 7.00 3.00
CA THR A 34 -0.59 6.96 4.18
C THR A 34 0.16 7.46 5.42
N LYS A 35 -0.47 8.33 6.21
CA LYS A 35 0.10 8.84 7.47
C LYS A 35 0.25 7.68 8.49
N PRO A 36 1.34 7.63 9.28
CA PRO A 36 1.56 6.53 10.24
C PRO A 36 0.39 6.26 11.20
N ASN A 37 -0.24 7.30 11.75
CA ASN A 37 -1.40 7.11 12.64
C ASN A 37 -2.59 6.46 11.94
N ARG A 38 -2.82 6.78 10.66
CA ARG A 38 -3.88 6.17 9.86
C ARG A 38 -3.56 4.71 9.53
N ILE A 39 -2.27 4.37 9.35
CA ILE A 39 -1.83 2.98 9.20
C ILE A 39 -2.08 2.21 10.50
N ARG A 40 -1.63 2.71 11.66
CA ARG A 40 -1.85 2.06 12.95
C ARG A 40 -3.33 1.79 13.21
N LYS A 41 -4.17 2.83 13.04
CA LYS A 41 -5.63 2.69 13.16
C LYS A 41 -6.18 1.62 12.22
N ALA A 42 -5.72 1.57 10.97
CA ALA A 42 -6.14 0.53 10.02
C ALA A 42 -5.72 -0.89 10.45
N LEU A 43 -4.49 -1.04 10.95
CA LEU A 43 -3.97 -2.32 11.44
C LEU A 43 -4.64 -2.79 12.75
N GLU A 44 -5.02 -1.84 13.61
CA GLU A 44 -5.84 -2.09 14.81
C GLU A 44 -7.28 -2.51 14.44
N LEU A 45 -7.93 -1.78 13.52
CA LEU A 45 -9.30 -2.07 13.10
C LEU A 45 -9.43 -3.41 12.37
N VAL A 46 -8.43 -3.79 11.57
CA VAL A 46 -8.37 -5.13 10.95
C VAL A 46 -7.91 -6.21 11.92
N ASN A 47 -7.57 -5.82 13.16
CA ASN A 47 -7.13 -6.69 14.25
C ASN A 47 -5.92 -7.55 13.86
N LEU A 48 -4.90 -6.94 13.26
CA LEU A 48 -3.67 -7.63 12.86
C LEU A 48 -3.00 -8.27 14.09
N GLN A 49 -2.76 -9.58 14.03
CA GLN A 49 -2.12 -10.32 15.11
C GLN A 49 -0.60 -10.51 14.87
N PRO A 50 0.18 -10.76 15.93
CA PRO A 50 1.56 -11.21 15.81
C PRO A 50 1.68 -12.47 14.95
N GLU A 51 2.80 -12.60 14.23
CA GLU A 51 3.11 -13.74 13.34
C GLU A 51 2.20 -13.94 12.11
N GLU A 52 1.06 -13.24 12.01
CA GLU A 52 0.24 -13.20 10.79
C GLU A 52 1.01 -12.60 9.62
N VAL A 53 0.64 -12.98 8.40
CA VAL A 53 1.25 -12.47 7.18
C VAL A 53 0.38 -11.36 6.59
N LEU A 54 0.85 -10.12 6.76
CA LEU A 54 0.29 -8.93 6.13
C LEU A 54 0.84 -8.74 4.71
N PHE A 55 -0.04 -8.57 3.73
CA PHE A 55 0.32 -8.15 2.38
C PHE A 55 -0.03 -6.67 2.17
N ASP A 56 0.94 -5.88 1.71
CA ASP A 56 0.73 -4.47 1.32
C ASP A 56 0.76 -4.36 -0.21
N LEU A 57 -0.39 -4.03 -0.81
CA LEU A 57 -0.55 -3.94 -2.26
C LEU A 57 -0.25 -2.52 -2.73
N GLY A 58 0.93 -2.34 -3.36
CA GLY A 58 1.47 -1.01 -3.68
C GLY A 58 2.28 -0.46 -2.52
N ALA A 59 3.32 -1.20 -2.10
CA ALA A 59 4.05 -0.94 -0.87
C ALA A 59 4.76 0.43 -0.80
N GLY A 60 4.95 1.11 -1.94
CA GLY A 60 5.40 2.49 -2.00
C GLY A 60 6.74 2.72 -1.33
N ASP A 61 6.74 3.26 -0.12
CA ASP A 61 7.95 3.56 0.65
C ASP A 61 8.19 2.57 1.82
N GLY A 62 7.35 1.54 1.93
CA GLY A 62 7.50 0.41 2.86
C GLY A 62 7.05 0.69 4.29
N ARG A 63 6.45 1.85 4.56
CA ARG A 63 6.07 2.24 5.94
C ARG A 63 5.04 1.30 6.58
N VAL A 64 4.12 0.74 5.81
CA VAL A 64 3.12 -0.21 6.32
C VAL A 64 3.83 -1.48 6.78
N LEU A 65 4.74 -2.02 5.95
CA LEU A 65 5.53 -3.19 6.27
C LEU A 65 6.35 -2.99 7.55
N LEU A 66 6.99 -1.82 7.69
CA LEU A 66 7.79 -1.50 8.85
C LEU A 66 6.92 -1.35 10.10
N ILE A 67 5.77 -0.66 10.04
CA ILE A 67 4.86 -0.52 11.18
C ILE A 67 4.31 -1.89 11.59
N ALA A 68 3.84 -2.69 10.63
CA ALA A 68 3.31 -4.02 10.88
C ALA A 68 4.34 -4.93 11.57
N ALA A 69 5.58 -4.98 11.06
CA ALA A 69 6.63 -5.81 11.65
C ALA A 69 7.14 -5.28 13.00
N LYS A 70 7.26 -3.97 13.17
CA LYS A 70 7.83 -3.34 14.37
C LYS A 70 6.85 -3.27 15.54
N GLU A 71 5.61 -2.90 15.25
CA GLU A 71 4.63 -2.53 16.28
C GLU A 71 3.61 -3.66 16.52
N PHE A 72 3.30 -4.46 15.50
CA PHE A 72 2.34 -5.57 15.60
C PHE A 72 3.00 -6.95 15.64
N GLY A 73 4.33 -7.03 15.42
CA GLY A 73 5.07 -8.28 15.43
C GLY A 73 4.70 -9.24 14.27
N SER A 74 4.00 -8.73 13.25
CA SER A 74 3.58 -9.54 12.12
C SER A 74 4.71 -9.77 11.13
N ARG A 75 4.51 -10.71 10.21
CA ARG A 75 5.31 -10.83 8.99
C ARG A 75 4.66 -9.95 7.94
N ALA A 76 5.46 -9.38 7.05
CA ALA A 76 4.95 -8.46 6.03
C ALA A 76 5.52 -8.77 4.64
N VAL A 77 4.67 -8.70 3.62
CA VAL A 77 5.04 -8.86 2.22
C VAL A 77 4.55 -7.64 1.45
N GLY A 78 5.49 -6.83 0.95
CA GLY A 78 5.15 -5.70 0.07
C GLY A 78 5.20 -6.11 -1.38
N ILE A 79 4.15 -5.80 -2.15
CA ILE A 79 4.16 -5.93 -3.61
C ILE A 79 4.24 -4.52 -4.20
N GLU A 80 5.26 -4.26 -5.00
CA GLU A 80 5.48 -2.95 -5.60
C GLU A 80 5.93 -3.12 -7.06
N VAL A 81 5.43 -2.30 -7.96
CA VAL A 81 5.72 -2.37 -9.40
C VAL A 81 6.97 -1.57 -9.78
N GLY A 82 7.30 -0.54 -9.00
CA GLY A 82 8.44 0.33 -9.22
C GLY A 82 9.75 -0.29 -8.73
N PRO A 83 10.76 -0.53 -9.61
CA PRO A 83 12.02 -1.14 -9.19
C PRO A 83 12.83 -0.24 -8.25
N VAL A 84 12.78 1.09 -8.44
CA VAL A 84 13.45 2.05 -7.57
C VAL A 84 12.84 2.03 -6.17
N GLN A 85 11.51 2.00 -6.11
CA GLN A 85 10.75 1.91 -4.86
C GLN A 85 11.08 0.61 -4.13
N CYS A 86 11.12 -0.53 -4.83
CA CYS A 86 11.55 -1.81 -4.25
C CYS A 86 12.96 -1.71 -3.63
N ALA A 87 13.92 -1.10 -4.32
CA ALA A 87 15.28 -0.92 -3.82
C ALA A 87 15.31 -0.01 -2.57
N LEU A 88 14.54 1.08 -2.57
CA LEU A 88 14.43 1.98 -1.42
C LEU A 88 13.79 1.30 -0.20
N ILE A 89 12.72 0.51 -0.41
CA ILE A 89 12.09 -0.27 0.65
C ILE A 89 13.11 -1.28 1.20
N TRP A 90 13.84 -1.98 0.34
CA TRP A 90 14.83 -2.97 0.75
C TRP A 90 15.92 -2.36 1.64
N LEU A 91 16.47 -1.21 1.25
CA LEU A 91 17.44 -0.49 2.07
C LEU A 91 16.88 -0.11 3.44
N ARG A 92 15.64 0.39 3.49
CA ARG A 92 14.96 0.74 4.76
C ARG A 92 14.73 -0.49 5.63
N VAL A 93 14.32 -1.61 5.05
CA VAL A 93 14.07 -2.86 5.75
C VAL A 93 15.37 -3.41 6.35
N VAL A 94 16.46 -3.43 5.59
CA VAL A 94 17.78 -3.86 6.08
C VAL A 94 18.26 -2.94 7.22
N ALA A 95 18.20 -1.62 7.02
CA ALA A 95 18.60 -0.65 8.05
C ALA A 95 17.72 -0.71 9.32
N SER A 96 16.50 -1.22 9.22
CA SER A 96 15.58 -1.29 10.36
C SER A 96 15.85 -2.44 11.33
N GLY A 97 16.58 -3.48 10.90
CA GLY A 97 16.73 -4.73 11.66
C GLY A 97 15.58 -5.73 11.53
N PHE A 98 14.51 -5.42 10.79
CA PHE A 98 13.32 -6.29 10.62
C PHE A 98 13.34 -7.13 9.34
N GLY A 99 14.49 -7.28 8.68
CA GLY A 99 14.62 -8.01 7.42
C GLY A 99 14.17 -9.47 7.44
N ALA A 100 14.21 -10.14 8.60
CA ALA A 100 13.72 -11.51 8.74
C ALA A 100 12.18 -11.60 8.66
N ARG A 101 11.47 -10.51 8.98
CA ARG A 101 10.00 -10.45 9.03
C ARG A 101 9.39 -9.84 7.76
N ILE A 102 10.17 -9.07 7.00
CA ILE A 102 9.68 -8.32 5.84
C ILE A 102 10.25 -8.87 4.54
N LYS A 103 9.38 -9.17 3.58
CA LYS A 103 9.74 -9.53 2.20
C LYS A 103 9.21 -8.50 1.21
N ILE A 104 9.94 -8.30 0.13
CA ILE A 104 9.55 -7.38 -0.96
C ILE A 104 9.46 -8.19 -2.24
N ARG A 105 8.35 -8.07 -2.95
CA ARG A 105 8.08 -8.70 -4.24
C ARG A 105 7.94 -7.60 -5.28
N TRP A 106 8.92 -7.52 -6.19
CA TRP A 106 8.81 -6.64 -7.35
C TRP A 106 7.81 -7.25 -8.34
N GLY A 107 6.69 -6.58 -8.58
CA GLY A 107 5.67 -7.07 -9.48
C GLY A 107 4.35 -6.32 -9.41
N ASN A 108 3.43 -6.69 -10.30
CA ASN A 108 2.07 -6.17 -10.30
C ASN A 108 1.20 -7.00 -9.34
N TYR A 109 0.61 -6.35 -8.35
CA TYR A 109 -0.27 -7.01 -7.37
C TYR A 109 -1.52 -7.60 -8.02
N LEU A 110 -2.00 -7.10 -9.16
CA LEU A 110 -3.13 -7.68 -9.92
C LEU A 110 -2.84 -9.07 -10.51
N LYS A 111 -1.57 -9.50 -10.49
CA LYS A 111 -1.10 -10.77 -11.05
C LYS A 111 -0.39 -11.63 -10.00
N SER A 112 -0.32 -11.18 -8.76
CA SER A 112 0.44 -11.83 -7.70
C SER A 112 -0.44 -12.79 -6.91
N SER A 113 0.10 -13.90 -6.43
CA SER A 113 -0.66 -14.76 -5.52
C SER A 113 -0.73 -14.15 -4.13
N LEU A 114 -1.94 -14.15 -3.55
CA LEU A 114 -2.24 -13.69 -2.19
C LEU A 114 -2.62 -14.86 -1.28
N ASN A 115 -2.37 -16.10 -1.71
CA ASN A 115 -2.74 -17.30 -0.97
C ASN A 115 -2.02 -17.43 0.37
N GLU A 116 -0.97 -16.66 0.63
CA GLU A 116 -0.25 -16.64 1.92
C GLU A 116 -0.77 -15.56 2.87
N ALA A 117 -1.65 -14.66 2.43
CA ALA A 117 -2.11 -13.53 3.22
C ALA A 117 -3.15 -13.91 4.27
N ASP A 118 -2.92 -13.47 5.51
CA ASP A 118 -3.93 -13.47 6.58
C ASP A 118 -4.61 -12.10 6.68
N VAL A 119 -3.87 -11.04 6.36
CA VAL A 119 -4.36 -9.67 6.23
C VAL A 119 -3.83 -9.04 4.95
N VAL A 120 -4.69 -8.33 4.22
CA VAL A 120 -4.30 -7.50 3.06
C VAL A 120 -4.56 -6.04 3.38
N PHE A 121 -3.59 -5.18 3.10
CA PHE A 121 -3.68 -3.74 3.20
C PHE A 121 -3.62 -3.13 1.80
N ILE A 122 -4.51 -2.18 1.52
CA ILE A 122 -4.45 -1.42 0.28
C ILE A 122 -4.89 0.03 0.46
N TYR A 123 -4.13 0.95 -0.11
CA TYR A 123 -4.57 2.32 -0.33
C TYR A 123 -4.77 2.53 -1.83
N ALA A 124 -6.04 2.66 -2.25
CA ALA A 124 -6.40 2.76 -3.65
C ALA A 124 -7.68 3.59 -3.84
N THR A 125 -7.90 4.01 -5.09
CA THR A 125 -9.14 4.68 -5.51
C THR A 125 -10.26 3.66 -5.77
N SER A 126 -11.52 4.09 -5.74
CA SER A 126 -12.66 3.22 -6.02
C SER A 126 -12.55 2.52 -7.39
N ARG A 127 -12.01 3.20 -8.41
CA ARG A 127 -11.79 2.63 -9.75
C ARG A 127 -10.77 1.48 -9.73
N GLU A 128 -9.73 1.59 -8.92
CA GLU A 128 -8.72 0.54 -8.78
C GLU A 128 -9.28 -0.66 -7.99
N LEU A 129 -10.05 -0.40 -6.93
CA LEU A 129 -10.70 -1.45 -6.15
C LEU A 129 -11.67 -2.28 -7.00
N VAL A 130 -12.45 -1.65 -7.89
CA VAL A 130 -13.35 -2.36 -8.82
C VAL A 130 -12.56 -3.33 -9.72
N LYS A 131 -11.40 -2.91 -10.23
CA LYS A 131 -10.54 -3.77 -11.08
C LYS A 131 -9.88 -4.89 -10.27
N LEU A 132 -9.57 -4.62 -9.01
CA LEU A 132 -8.87 -5.53 -8.12
C LEU A 132 -9.80 -6.58 -7.46
N ALA A 133 -11.07 -6.25 -7.25
CA ALA A 133 -12.04 -7.09 -6.55
C ALA A 133 -12.09 -8.55 -7.05
N PRO A 134 -12.15 -8.83 -8.38
CA PRO A 134 -12.19 -10.22 -8.87
C PRO A 134 -10.92 -11.00 -8.56
N HIS A 135 -9.77 -10.32 -8.56
CA HIS A 135 -8.49 -10.94 -8.23
C HIS A 135 -8.41 -11.28 -6.74
N LEU A 136 -8.85 -10.36 -5.86
CA LEU A 136 -8.88 -10.61 -4.40
C LEU A 136 -9.78 -11.79 -4.05
N GLN A 137 -11.01 -11.83 -4.58
CA GLN A 137 -11.93 -12.95 -4.34
C GLN A 137 -11.35 -14.30 -4.79
N LYS A 138 -10.56 -14.30 -5.86
CA LYS A 138 -9.95 -15.52 -6.39
C LYS A 138 -8.69 -15.95 -5.61
N GLN A 139 -7.92 -15.01 -5.08
CA GLN A 139 -6.60 -15.29 -4.50
C GLN A 139 -6.57 -15.32 -2.97
N MET A 140 -7.53 -14.69 -2.30
CA MET A 140 -7.56 -14.67 -0.84
C MET A 140 -8.32 -15.89 -0.29
N ARG A 141 -7.82 -16.43 0.82
CA ARG A 141 -8.48 -17.56 1.51
C ARG A 141 -9.71 -17.06 2.25
N ALA A 142 -10.62 -17.97 2.56
CA ALA A 142 -11.67 -17.69 3.56
C ALA A 142 -11.03 -17.35 4.91
N GLY A 143 -11.59 -16.36 5.62
CA GLY A 143 -11.07 -15.80 6.86
C GLY A 143 -9.96 -14.76 6.68
N THR A 144 -9.39 -14.60 5.48
CA THR A 144 -8.44 -13.49 5.23
C THR A 144 -9.17 -12.16 5.39
N ARG A 145 -8.57 -11.23 6.12
CA ARG A 145 -9.12 -9.89 6.30
C ARG A 145 -8.47 -8.90 5.33
N LEU A 146 -9.22 -7.89 4.96
CA LEU A 146 -8.79 -6.84 4.04
C LEU A 146 -9.09 -5.49 4.66
N VAL A 147 -8.11 -4.59 4.63
CA VAL A 147 -8.32 -3.19 4.94
C VAL A 147 -8.05 -2.33 3.71
N SER A 148 -9.04 -1.54 3.32
CA SER A 148 -8.89 -0.52 2.28
C SER A 148 -8.94 0.87 2.89
N ILE A 149 -8.13 1.76 2.31
CA ILE A 149 -8.02 3.16 2.73
C ILE A 149 -8.55 4.07 1.62
N ALA A 150 -9.30 5.09 2.02
CA ALA A 150 -9.89 6.16 1.20
C ALA A 150 -11.03 5.77 0.26
N ALA A 151 -11.21 4.50 -0.07
CA ALA A 151 -12.32 4.02 -0.88
C ALA A 151 -12.84 2.66 -0.39
N ASP A 152 -14.14 2.47 -0.53
CA ASP A 152 -14.85 1.21 -0.32
C ASP A 152 -14.96 0.40 -1.63
N PHE A 153 -15.27 -0.88 -1.49
CA PHE A 153 -15.67 -1.74 -2.60
C PHE A 153 -17.17 -1.56 -2.87
N PRO A 154 -17.58 -1.18 -4.11
CA PRO A 154 -18.98 -0.80 -4.38
C PRO A 154 -20.03 -1.90 -4.12
N VAL A 155 -19.62 -3.16 -4.19
CA VAL A 155 -20.49 -4.34 -4.06
C VAL A 155 -20.17 -5.19 -2.82
N TRP A 156 -19.30 -4.70 -1.92
CA TRP A 156 -19.01 -5.38 -0.67
C TRP A 156 -19.42 -4.53 0.52
N GLU A 157 -20.13 -5.15 1.45
CA GLU A 157 -20.45 -4.53 2.73
C GLU A 157 -19.23 -4.62 3.67
N PRO A 158 -18.71 -3.50 4.20
CA PRO A 158 -17.64 -3.54 5.19
C PRO A 158 -18.14 -4.15 6.50
N SER A 159 -17.26 -4.86 7.19
CA SER A 159 -17.48 -5.35 8.56
C SER A 159 -17.24 -4.26 9.60
N VAL A 160 -16.30 -3.36 9.33
CA VAL A 160 -16.00 -2.19 10.15
C VAL A 160 -15.73 -1.01 9.22
N PHE A 161 -16.26 0.16 9.57
CA PHE A 161 -16.01 1.42 8.87
C PHE A 161 -15.69 2.54 9.86
N ASP A 162 -14.54 3.16 9.66
CA ASP A 162 -14.14 4.40 10.34
C ASP A 162 -14.28 5.58 9.38
N GLU A 163 -15.27 6.43 9.64
CA GLU A 163 -15.64 7.54 8.77
C GLU A 163 -14.58 8.65 8.76
N GLU A 164 -14.03 9.01 9.92
CA GLU A 164 -13.04 10.08 10.04
C GLU A 164 -11.77 9.81 9.23
N SER A 165 -11.28 8.57 9.27
CA SER A 165 -10.06 8.18 8.57
C SER A 165 -10.35 7.46 7.26
N LEU A 166 -11.61 7.31 6.83
CA LEU A 166 -12.01 6.55 5.65
C LEU A 166 -11.28 5.20 5.55
N ILE A 167 -11.46 4.36 6.58
CA ILE A 167 -10.89 3.01 6.67
C ILE A 167 -12.03 2.01 6.63
N PHE A 168 -11.92 1.02 5.75
CA PHE A 168 -12.93 -0.02 5.55
C PHE A 168 -12.28 -1.38 5.77
N VAL A 169 -12.91 -2.23 6.59
CA VAL A 169 -12.44 -3.59 6.88
C VAL A 169 -13.42 -4.60 6.32
N TYR A 170 -12.91 -5.63 5.66
CA TYR A 170 -13.67 -6.72 5.06
C TYR A 170 -13.08 -8.07 5.51
N GLU A 171 -13.89 -9.11 5.44
CA GLU A 171 -13.48 -10.49 5.66
C GLU A 171 -13.84 -11.31 4.42
N MET A 172 -13.01 -12.28 4.07
CA MET A 172 -13.23 -13.15 2.91
C MET A 172 -13.99 -14.42 3.29
N PRO A 173 -14.94 -14.92 2.47
CA PRO A 173 -15.46 -14.25 1.27
C PRO A 173 -16.23 -12.97 1.63
N PRO A 174 -16.20 -11.95 0.76
CA PRO A 174 -16.80 -10.67 1.07
C PRO A 174 -18.32 -10.80 1.13
N ARG A 175 -18.94 -10.08 2.06
CA ARG A 175 -20.40 -9.98 2.14
C ARG A 175 -20.91 -9.11 1.00
N GLU A 176 -21.89 -9.59 0.26
CA GLU A 176 -22.57 -8.77 -0.75
C GLU A 176 -23.31 -7.60 -0.08
N GLY A 177 -23.18 -6.42 -0.67
CA GLY A 177 -23.81 -5.21 -0.16
C GLY A 177 -23.03 -3.97 -0.56
N SER A 178 -23.09 -2.94 0.27
CA SER A 178 -22.37 -1.67 0.03
C SER A 178 -22.13 -0.93 1.34
N LEU A 179 -21.36 0.16 1.29
CA LEU A 179 -21.26 1.08 2.41
C LEU A 179 -22.64 1.61 2.86
N THR A 180 -23.53 1.91 1.92
CA THR A 180 -24.90 2.36 2.24
C THR A 180 -25.65 1.32 3.05
N THR A 181 -25.54 0.05 2.67
CA THR A 181 -26.17 -1.07 3.38
C THR A 181 -25.67 -1.17 4.83
N TYR A 182 -24.36 -1.01 5.03
CA TYR A 182 -23.75 -0.99 6.37
C TYR A 182 -24.27 0.18 7.21
N LEU A 183 -24.32 1.39 6.64
CA LEU A 183 -24.74 2.59 7.36
C LEU A 183 -26.21 2.53 7.79
N LEU A 184 -27.09 1.99 6.95
CA LEU A 184 -28.50 1.81 7.29
C LEU A 184 -28.68 0.91 8.52
N LYS A 185 -27.93 -0.20 8.62
CA LYS A 185 -27.98 -1.13 9.77
C LYS A 185 -27.48 -0.53 11.08
N LYS A 186 -26.66 0.52 11.01
CA LYS A 186 -26.09 1.20 12.20
C LYS A 186 -26.97 2.35 12.68
N ALA A 187 -27.92 2.80 11.85
CA ALA A 187 -28.85 3.87 12.18
C ALA A 187 -30.08 3.38 12.98
N ASP A 188 -30.34 2.07 12.95
CA ASP A 188 -31.37 1.37 13.73
C ASP A 188 -30.83 0.91 15.10
#